data_AF-A0A1I4PWX4-F1
#
_entry.id   AF-A0A1I4PWX4-F1
#
_cell.length_a   1.000
_cell.length_b   1.000
_cell.length_c   1.000
_cell.angle_alpha   90.00
_cell.angle_beta   90.00
_cell.angle_gamma   90.00
#
_symmetry.space_group_name_H-M   'P 1'
#
loop_
_entity.id
_entity.type
_entity.pdbx_description
1 polymer ?
#
loop_
_entity_poly.entity_id
_entity_poly.type
_entity_poly.pdbx_seq_one_letter_code
_entity_poly.pdbx_strand_id
1 'polypeptide(L)'
;MSEYNINGLAIPLFMVLMLVEYLILRLQGRSLHRFNDSVNSLSMGLLLLLSDALLKAYTFAVFIWLWQNHRLFEFELDNPITWIVFFFGVDFCYYWFHRIAHEINILWGAHVGHHQGEEYNLTTALRQSAFQYAFSWVFYLPLALLGCPPVVFVVQFIVLKMYQFWLHTQAINRIPLIEGIMSTPSSHRVHHAKNPVYIDRNYGGTLVIWDRLFGTWQPELAAAPCHYGTTRPLDTLNPIKANLQHWSMLARDAHTTARWQDKLLLWFRPTGWRPSDCLEKDATDPGMQKNGTADRPKYNPQTTRGKKLYVVFSMAVTFVVCTLFIFLSPQLSAWQLATGVLLVISGLVVASDLLESHHRYRWGEALRMPLMLWFTVHLWTFPVTTQIVDSITIEHPASQSLDYARSVSRWPEWHPQSAEITANSVGPLQAGDHFSEVIDTPIGRSRMSWEVTESAEGDYWRVRGINLDNDVEIELTYRVKTLGEGSSEFERTLQYTMPNFPLVLANAVHFKGAIEQKSEQALERLKAAIERLPPPQ
;
A
#
# COMPACT_ATOMS: atom_id res chain seq x y z
N MET A 1 1.04 2.87 -14.25
CA MET A 1 1.13 2.43 -12.83
C MET A 1 1.67 3.60 -12.03
N SER A 2 1.21 3.82 -10.80
CA SER A 2 1.72 4.92 -9.96
C SER A 2 3.24 4.81 -9.78
N GLU A 3 3.97 5.92 -9.93
CA GLU A 3 5.41 6.00 -9.70
C GLU A 3 5.79 5.65 -8.25
N TYR A 4 4.82 5.81 -7.33
CA TYR A 4 5.00 5.67 -5.90
C TYR A 4 3.92 4.78 -5.26
N ASN A 5 4.26 4.14 -4.14
CA ASN A 5 3.26 3.48 -3.29
C ASN A 5 2.91 4.35 -2.08
N ILE A 6 1.84 5.15 -2.19
CA ILE A 6 1.39 6.07 -1.13
C ILE A 6 1.00 5.38 0.17
N ASN A 7 0.73 4.06 0.15
CA ASN A 7 0.40 3.29 1.37
C ASN A 7 1.52 3.38 2.42
N GLY A 8 2.79 3.58 2.00
CA GLY A 8 3.91 3.79 2.92
C GLY A 8 3.69 4.98 3.89
N LEU A 9 2.98 6.02 3.44
CA LEU A 9 2.71 7.23 4.23
C LEU A 9 1.66 7.04 5.32
N ALA A 10 0.89 5.95 5.29
CA ALA A 10 -0.06 5.61 6.34
C ALA A 10 0.64 5.07 7.60
N ILE A 11 1.85 4.53 7.49
CA ILE A 11 2.57 3.90 8.60
C ILE A 11 2.81 4.90 9.74
N PRO A 12 3.40 6.10 9.52
CA PRO A 12 3.61 7.06 10.60
C PRO A 12 2.30 7.53 11.25
N LEU A 13 1.23 7.70 10.47
CA LEU A 13 -0.08 8.12 10.98
C LEU A 13 -0.63 7.10 11.99
N PHE A 14 -0.64 5.82 11.64
CA PHE A 14 -1.11 4.77 12.56
C PHE A 14 -0.23 4.66 13.80
N MET A 15 1.09 4.86 13.67
CA MET A 15 2.00 4.89 14.82
C MET A 15 1.66 6.00 15.81
N VAL A 16 1.30 7.19 15.33
CA VAL A 16 0.85 8.30 16.19
C VAL A 16 -0.46 7.95 16.87
N LEU A 17 -1.45 7.40 16.15
CA LEU A 17 -2.74 7.04 16.73
C LEU A 17 -2.62 5.95 17.82
N MET A 18 -1.77 4.95 17.60
CA MET A 18 -1.47 3.93 18.61
C MET A 18 -0.76 4.51 19.84
N LEU A 19 0.16 5.46 19.65
CA LEU A 19 0.82 6.15 20.77
C LEU A 19 -0.20 6.96 21.58
N VAL A 20 -1.11 7.67 20.92
CA VAL A 20 -2.18 8.42 21.58
C VAL A 20 -3.08 7.50 22.40
N GLU A 21 -3.55 6.38 21.84
CA GLU A 21 -4.34 5.39 22.60
C GLU A 21 -3.57 4.87 23.81
N TYR A 22 -2.31 4.48 23.62
CA TYR A 22 -1.45 4.01 24.70
C TYR A 22 -1.37 5.03 25.83
N LEU A 23 -1.11 6.31 25.52
CA LEU A 23 -1.02 7.37 26.52
C LEU A 23 -2.36 7.59 27.25
N ILE A 24 -3.47 7.65 26.51
CA ILE A 24 -4.82 7.80 27.10
C ILE A 24 -5.13 6.66 28.07
N LEU A 25 -4.91 5.41 27.65
CA LEU A 25 -5.17 4.24 28.50
C LEU A 25 -4.29 4.25 29.75
N ARG A 26 -3.01 4.63 29.63
CA ARG A 26 -2.09 4.74 30.77
C ARG A 26 -2.53 5.83 31.75
N LEU A 27 -2.99 6.98 31.26
CA LEU A 27 -3.55 8.05 32.08
C LEU A 27 -4.85 7.62 32.80
N GLN A 28 -5.63 6.74 32.19
CA GLN A 28 -6.81 6.11 32.79
C GLN A 28 -6.48 4.95 33.74
N GLY A 29 -5.20 4.65 33.99
CA GLY A 29 -4.78 3.53 34.84
C GLY A 29 -5.00 2.14 34.21
N ARG A 30 -5.29 2.06 32.91
CA ARG A 30 -5.53 0.82 32.17
C ARG A 30 -4.24 0.36 31.48
N SER A 31 -3.91 -0.92 31.60
CA SER A 31 -2.72 -1.51 30.97
C SER A 31 -3.12 -2.59 29.96
N LEU A 32 -3.54 -2.17 28.77
CA LEU A 32 -4.00 -3.05 27.69
C LEU A 32 -2.93 -3.28 26.60
N HIS A 33 -1.76 -2.68 26.75
CA HIS A 33 -0.63 -2.90 25.85
C HIS A 33 0.46 -3.66 26.57
N ARG A 34 0.79 -4.84 26.04
CA ARG A 34 1.94 -5.63 26.44
C ARG A 34 3.02 -5.45 25.39
N PHE A 35 4.18 -4.95 25.80
CA PHE A 35 5.28 -4.61 24.88
C PHE A 35 5.60 -5.71 23.85
N ASN A 36 5.75 -6.96 24.32
CA ASN A 36 6.03 -8.09 23.44
C ASN A 36 4.92 -8.35 22.41
N ASP A 37 3.66 -8.17 22.82
CA ASP A 37 2.49 -8.35 21.96
C ASP A 37 2.42 -7.24 20.90
N SER A 38 2.60 -5.99 21.33
CA SER A 38 2.68 -4.83 20.43
C SER A 38 3.77 -5.01 19.38
N VAL A 39 4.99 -5.43 19.76
CA VAL A 39 6.08 -5.65 18.81
C VAL A 39 5.74 -6.76 17.81
N ASN A 40 5.10 -7.85 18.25
CA ASN A 40 4.67 -8.93 17.37
C ASN A 40 3.56 -8.47 16.41
N SER A 41 2.56 -7.72 16.91
CA SER A 41 1.48 -7.15 16.10
C SER A 41 2.01 -6.21 15.02
N LEU A 42 2.98 -5.35 15.37
CA LEU A 42 3.68 -4.50 14.42
C LEU A 42 4.51 -5.30 13.41
N SER A 43 5.17 -6.36 13.84
CA SER A 43 5.95 -7.25 12.96
C SER A 43 5.05 -7.92 11.92
N MET A 44 3.88 -8.41 12.33
CA MET A 44 2.87 -8.96 11.43
C MET A 44 2.39 -7.92 10.40
N GLY A 45 2.12 -6.69 10.85
CA GLY A 45 1.73 -5.58 9.96
C GLY A 45 2.81 -5.22 8.94
N LEU A 46 4.08 -5.22 9.34
CA LEU A 46 5.20 -4.99 8.40
C LEU A 46 5.31 -6.12 7.36
N LEU A 47 5.09 -7.37 7.74
CA LEU A 47 5.03 -8.49 6.79
C LEU A 47 3.86 -8.38 5.82
N LEU A 48 2.68 -7.97 6.29
CA LEU A 48 1.53 -7.68 5.43
C LEU A 48 1.90 -6.64 4.38
N LEU A 49 2.49 -5.52 4.80
CA LEU A 49 2.80 -4.42 3.89
C LEU A 49 3.84 -4.81 2.83
N LEU A 50 4.83 -5.62 3.19
CA LEU A 50 5.77 -6.20 2.22
C LEU A 50 5.06 -7.07 1.19
N SER A 51 4.18 -7.96 1.65
CA SER A 51 3.42 -8.86 0.78
C SER A 51 2.47 -8.08 -0.14
N ASP A 52 1.75 -7.10 0.39
CA ASP A 52 0.86 -6.22 -0.37
C ASP A 52 1.63 -5.47 -1.46
N ALA A 53 2.78 -4.86 -1.14
CA ALA A 53 3.59 -4.14 -2.11
C ALA A 53 4.01 -5.01 -3.31
N LEU A 54 4.29 -6.30 -3.08
CA LEU A 54 4.69 -7.24 -4.13
C LEU A 54 3.52 -7.79 -4.94
N LEU A 55 2.35 -8.01 -4.31
CA LEU A 55 1.20 -8.64 -4.95
C LEU A 55 0.25 -7.64 -5.62
N LYS A 56 0.14 -6.43 -5.09
CA LYS A 56 -0.89 -5.44 -5.46
C LYS A 56 -0.85 -5.05 -6.95
N ALA A 57 0.34 -4.94 -7.54
CA ALA A 57 0.47 -4.62 -8.96
C ALA A 57 -0.20 -5.69 -9.83
N TYR A 58 0.04 -6.97 -9.53
CA TYR A 58 -0.55 -8.08 -10.25
C TYR A 58 -2.06 -8.19 -10.01
N THR A 59 -2.50 -8.19 -8.74
CA THR A 59 -3.92 -8.38 -8.41
C THR A 59 -4.79 -7.25 -8.94
N PHE A 60 -4.30 -6.01 -8.90
CA PHE A 60 -5.03 -4.87 -9.43
C PHE A 60 -4.99 -4.80 -10.97
N ALA A 61 -3.92 -5.27 -11.62
CA ALA A 61 -3.89 -5.42 -13.07
C ALA A 61 -4.98 -6.38 -13.57
N VAL A 62 -5.22 -7.50 -12.87
CA VAL A 62 -6.31 -8.42 -13.19
C VAL A 62 -7.67 -7.74 -13.04
N PHE A 63 -7.87 -6.95 -11.98
CA PHE A 63 -9.11 -6.19 -11.78
C PHE A 63 -9.36 -5.21 -12.94
N ILE A 64 -8.35 -4.42 -13.32
CA ILE A 64 -8.45 -3.47 -14.44
C ILE A 64 -8.75 -4.20 -15.75
N TRP A 65 -8.04 -5.30 -16.02
CA TRP A 65 -8.25 -6.09 -17.23
C TRP A 65 -9.68 -6.62 -17.32
N LEU A 66 -10.24 -7.15 -16.22
CA LEU A 66 -11.64 -7.59 -16.17
C LEU A 66 -12.61 -6.42 -16.39
N TRP A 67 -12.37 -5.28 -15.75
CA TRP A 67 -13.22 -4.10 -15.90
C TRP A 67 -13.20 -3.51 -17.33
N GLN A 68 -12.03 -3.52 -17.98
CA GLN A 68 -11.90 -3.01 -19.36
C GLN A 68 -12.57 -3.92 -20.39
N ASN A 69 -12.45 -5.25 -20.23
CA ASN A 69 -12.84 -6.21 -21.26
C ASN A 69 -14.17 -6.92 -21.00
N HIS A 70 -14.63 -6.98 -19.75
CA HIS A 70 -15.74 -7.84 -19.32
C HIS A 70 -16.75 -7.17 -18.37
N ARG A 71 -16.71 -5.84 -18.21
CA ARG A 71 -17.73 -5.14 -17.42
C ARG A 71 -19.12 -5.26 -18.06
N LEU A 72 -20.14 -5.42 -17.22
CA LEU A 72 -21.54 -5.58 -17.62
C LEU A 72 -22.29 -4.26 -17.69
N PHE A 73 -21.89 -3.28 -16.87
CA PHE A 73 -22.51 -1.96 -16.81
C PHE A 73 -21.45 -0.87 -16.86
N GLU A 74 -21.86 0.32 -17.31
CA GLU A 74 -21.02 1.51 -17.32
C GLU A 74 -21.44 2.43 -16.18
N PHE A 75 -20.48 2.75 -15.31
CA PHE A 75 -20.65 3.66 -14.20
C PHE A 75 -19.69 4.83 -14.36
N GLU A 76 -20.21 6.05 -14.24
CA GLU A 76 -19.44 7.28 -14.40
C GLU A 76 -18.91 7.78 -13.04
N LEU A 77 -17.78 8.47 -13.06
CA LEU A 77 -17.10 8.95 -11.84
C LEU A 77 -17.80 10.14 -11.17
N ASP A 78 -18.45 10.97 -11.97
CA ASP A 78 -19.19 12.17 -11.56
C ASP A 78 -20.60 11.85 -11.03
N ASN A 79 -21.11 10.65 -11.29
CA ASN A 79 -22.40 10.20 -10.77
C ASN A 79 -22.30 9.76 -9.29
N PRO A 80 -22.99 10.42 -8.34
CA PRO A 80 -22.96 10.04 -6.93
C PRO A 80 -23.47 8.61 -6.65
N ILE A 81 -24.36 8.08 -7.49
CA ILE A 81 -24.92 6.73 -7.34
C ILE A 81 -23.82 5.68 -7.49
N THR A 82 -22.84 5.90 -8.38
CA THR A 82 -21.66 5.04 -8.53
C THR A 82 -20.97 4.83 -7.18
N TRP A 83 -20.71 5.92 -6.46
CA TRP A 83 -20.04 5.88 -5.17
C TRP A 83 -20.87 5.17 -4.11
N ILE A 84 -22.19 5.40 -4.07
CA ILE A 84 -23.09 4.74 -3.12
C ILE A 84 -23.15 3.23 -3.37
N VAL A 85 -23.39 2.82 -4.61
CA VAL A 85 -23.50 1.40 -4.99
C VAL A 85 -22.21 0.66 -4.64
N PHE A 86 -21.05 1.22 -4.99
CA PHE A 86 -19.77 0.57 -4.72
C PHE A 86 -19.28 0.71 -3.29
N PHE A 87 -19.78 1.66 -2.50
CA PHE A 87 -19.60 1.64 -1.04
C PHE A 87 -20.20 0.36 -0.45
N PHE A 88 -21.48 0.07 -0.73
CA PHE A 88 -22.13 -1.16 -0.28
C PHE A 88 -21.50 -2.41 -0.91
N GLY A 89 -21.14 -2.36 -2.19
CA GLY A 89 -20.50 -3.47 -2.89
C GLY A 89 -19.15 -3.86 -2.31
N VAL A 90 -18.26 -2.89 -2.04
CA VAL A 90 -16.95 -3.14 -1.43
C VAL A 90 -17.11 -3.71 -0.02
N ASP A 91 -18.01 -3.15 0.79
CA ASP A 91 -18.27 -3.64 2.16
C ASP A 91 -18.90 -5.06 2.16
N PHE A 92 -19.77 -5.35 1.21
CA PHE A 92 -20.35 -6.70 1.01
C PHE A 92 -19.30 -7.73 0.60
N CYS A 93 -18.43 -7.39 -0.35
CA CYS A 93 -17.31 -8.25 -0.75
C CYS A 93 -16.37 -8.53 0.42
N TYR A 94 -16.09 -7.50 1.24
CA TYR A 94 -15.32 -7.66 2.48
C TYR A 94 -16.01 -8.62 3.43
N TYR A 95 -17.31 -8.45 3.71
CA TYR A 95 -18.07 -9.33 4.60
C TYR A 95 -17.94 -10.80 4.19
N TRP A 96 -18.12 -11.12 2.91
CA TRP A 96 -18.04 -12.50 2.42
C TRP A 96 -16.64 -13.07 2.49
N PHE A 97 -15.63 -12.29 2.09
CA PHE A 97 -14.25 -12.70 2.27
C PHE A 97 -13.96 -12.99 3.75
N HIS A 98 -14.34 -12.07 4.63
CA HIS A 98 -14.05 -12.15 6.05
C HIS A 98 -14.73 -13.36 6.71
N ARG A 99 -16.02 -13.57 6.42
CA ARG A 99 -16.77 -14.75 6.85
C ARG A 99 -16.11 -16.05 6.41
N ILE A 100 -15.82 -16.18 5.11
CA ILE A 100 -15.24 -17.41 4.56
C ILE A 100 -13.82 -17.62 5.10
N ALA A 101 -13.09 -16.52 5.36
CA ALA A 101 -11.78 -16.57 6.00
C ALA A 101 -11.83 -17.04 7.45
N HIS A 102 -12.94 -16.85 8.15
CA HIS A 102 -13.18 -17.47 9.45
C HIS A 102 -13.64 -18.92 9.34
N GLU A 103 -14.52 -19.22 8.39
CA GLU A 103 -15.24 -20.48 8.36
C GLU A 103 -14.49 -21.60 7.62
N ILE A 104 -13.47 -21.33 6.78
CA ILE A 104 -12.74 -22.36 6.01
C ILE A 104 -11.27 -22.45 6.41
N ASN A 105 -10.79 -23.65 6.75
CA ASN A 105 -9.43 -23.93 7.25
C ASN A 105 -8.29 -23.25 6.45
N ILE A 106 -8.24 -23.36 5.12
CA ILE A 106 -7.16 -22.76 4.33
C ILE A 106 -7.15 -21.22 4.45
N LEU A 107 -8.32 -20.58 4.42
CA LEU A 107 -8.44 -19.13 4.53
C LEU A 107 -8.30 -18.66 5.97
N TRP A 108 -8.69 -19.48 6.95
CA TRP A 108 -8.37 -19.24 8.35
C TRP A 108 -6.87 -19.21 8.59
N GLY A 109 -6.08 -20.05 7.92
CA GLY A 109 -4.62 -19.90 7.99
C GLY A 109 -4.12 -18.54 7.47
N ALA A 110 -4.79 -17.97 6.47
CA ALA A 110 -4.49 -16.62 5.99
C ALA A 110 -5.04 -15.51 6.89
N HIS A 111 -5.94 -15.80 7.84
CA HIS A 111 -6.61 -14.76 8.64
C HIS A 111 -6.34 -14.84 10.14
N VAL A 112 -6.08 -16.04 10.67
CA VAL A 112 -5.86 -16.35 12.09
C VAL A 112 -4.83 -15.43 12.72
N GLY A 113 -3.81 -15.01 11.96
CA GLY A 113 -2.85 -13.93 12.25
C GLY A 113 -3.45 -12.76 13.05
N HIS A 114 -4.65 -12.34 12.62
CA HIS A 114 -5.40 -11.22 13.18
C HIS A 114 -6.01 -11.48 14.55
N HIS A 115 -6.37 -12.73 14.84
CA HIS A 115 -7.06 -13.13 16.08
C HIS A 115 -6.12 -13.70 17.14
N GLN A 116 -4.82 -13.84 16.86
CA GLN A 116 -3.86 -14.50 17.78
C GLN A 116 -3.48 -13.64 18.97
N GLY A 117 -3.61 -12.31 18.84
CA GLY A 117 -3.26 -11.36 19.89
C GLY A 117 -4.08 -11.61 21.14
N GLU A 118 -3.40 -11.73 22.29
CA GLU A 118 -4.08 -11.92 23.58
C GLU A 118 -4.43 -10.59 24.25
N GLU A 119 -3.98 -9.48 23.66
CA GLU A 119 -4.38 -8.12 23.98
C GLU A 119 -5.21 -7.54 22.82
N TYR A 120 -6.13 -6.64 23.15
CA TYR A 120 -6.97 -5.98 22.16
C TYR A 120 -6.84 -4.45 22.29
N ASN A 121 -6.20 -3.85 21.30
CA ASN A 121 -5.89 -2.42 21.24
C ASN A 121 -5.54 -2.05 19.78
N LEU A 122 -5.21 -0.79 19.47
CA LEU A 122 -5.04 -0.36 18.08
C LEU A 122 -3.89 -1.08 17.35
N THR A 123 -2.93 -1.67 18.08
CA THR A 123 -1.90 -2.51 17.44
C THR A 123 -2.50 -3.77 16.81
N THR A 124 -3.63 -4.27 17.32
CA THR A 124 -4.36 -5.42 16.76
C THR A 124 -4.86 -5.12 15.34
N ALA A 125 -5.21 -3.87 15.01
CA ALA A 125 -5.60 -3.49 13.65
C ALA A 125 -4.50 -3.82 12.63
N LEU A 126 -3.24 -3.61 13.03
CA LEU A 126 -2.06 -3.86 12.20
C LEU A 126 -1.60 -5.30 12.22
N ARG A 127 -2.05 -6.12 13.19
CA ARG A 127 -1.73 -7.53 13.25
C ARG A 127 -2.49 -8.27 12.16
N GLN A 128 -2.07 -8.17 10.91
CA GLN A 128 -2.67 -8.85 9.78
C GLN A 128 -1.70 -9.90 9.25
N SER A 129 -2.22 -10.99 8.70
CA SER A 129 -1.38 -12.02 8.08
C SER A 129 -0.74 -11.52 6.79
N ALA A 130 0.51 -11.91 6.54
CA ALA A 130 1.21 -11.63 5.29
C ALA A 130 0.47 -12.18 4.06
N PHE A 131 -0.38 -13.19 4.24
CA PHE A 131 -1.07 -13.88 3.15
C PHE A 131 -2.50 -13.40 2.90
N GLN A 132 -3.02 -12.46 3.72
CA GLN A 132 -4.39 -11.96 3.62
C GLN A 132 -4.74 -11.47 2.20
N TYR A 133 -3.82 -10.73 1.55
CA TYR A 133 -4.04 -10.19 0.20
C TYR A 133 -3.93 -11.23 -0.91
N ALA A 134 -3.18 -12.32 -0.70
CA ALA A 134 -3.09 -13.39 -1.69
C ALA A 134 -4.43 -14.10 -1.92
N PHE A 135 -5.33 -14.06 -0.92
CA PHE A 135 -6.65 -14.69 -1.00
C PHE A 135 -7.80 -13.69 -1.11
N SER A 136 -7.71 -12.49 -0.50
CA SER A 136 -8.87 -11.58 -0.46
C SER A 136 -9.22 -10.94 -1.81
N TRP A 137 -8.25 -10.73 -2.70
CA TRP A 137 -8.46 -9.97 -3.94
C TRP A 137 -9.52 -10.60 -4.87
N VAL A 138 -9.63 -11.94 -4.90
CA VAL A 138 -10.59 -12.63 -5.77
C VAL A 138 -12.05 -12.30 -5.43
N PHE A 139 -12.33 -11.97 -4.17
CA PHE A 139 -13.67 -11.62 -3.70
C PHE A 139 -14.15 -10.26 -4.21
N TYR A 140 -13.24 -9.40 -4.69
CA TYR A 140 -13.57 -8.11 -5.26
C TYR A 140 -13.69 -8.12 -6.78
N LEU A 141 -13.30 -9.20 -7.47
CA LEU A 141 -13.44 -9.31 -8.93
C LEU A 141 -14.88 -9.19 -9.45
N PRO A 142 -15.93 -9.64 -8.73
CA PRO A 142 -17.31 -9.37 -9.12
C PRO A 142 -17.61 -7.88 -9.29
N LEU A 143 -16.94 -6.98 -8.56
CA LEU A 143 -17.12 -5.54 -8.71
C LEU A 143 -16.54 -5.02 -10.04
N ALA A 144 -15.42 -5.58 -10.50
CA ALA A 144 -14.88 -5.27 -11.82
C ALA A 144 -15.86 -5.67 -12.94
N LEU A 145 -16.42 -6.88 -12.83
CA LEU A 145 -17.46 -7.36 -13.77
C LEU A 145 -18.74 -6.53 -13.68
N LEU A 146 -19.13 -6.06 -12.49
CA LEU A 146 -20.28 -5.17 -12.33
C LEU A 146 -20.05 -3.80 -12.99
N GLY A 147 -18.80 -3.40 -13.22
CA GLY A 147 -18.46 -2.12 -13.83
C GLY A 147 -17.89 -1.08 -12.89
N CYS A 148 -17.42 -1.47 -11.69
CA CYS A 148 -16.80 -0.56 -10.73
C CYS A 148 -15.57 0.14 -11.32
N PRO A 149 -15.61 1.47 -11.51
CA PRO A 149 -14.43 2.19 -11.98
C PRO A 149 -13.26 1.93 -11.02
N PRO A 150 -12.05 1.58 -11.53
CA PRO A 150 -10.92 1.22 -10.68
C PRO A 150 -10.57 2.27 -9.62
N VAL A 151 -10.75 3.55 -9.95
CA VAL A 151 -10.54 4.67 -9.01
C VAL A 151 -11.54 4.61 -7.84
N VAL A 152 -12.82 4.35 -8.13
CA VAL A 152 -13.87 4.22 -7.10
C VAL A 152 -13.55 3.04 -6.19
N PHE A 153 -13.17 1.89 -6.76
CA PHE A 153 -12.75 0.73 -5.98
C PHE A 153 -11.61 1.05 -5.01
N VAL A 154 -10.53 1.66 -5.50
CA VAL A 154 -9.36 1.99 -4.68
C VAL A 154 -9.73 2.94 -3.53
N VAL A 155 -10.48 4.01 -3.83
CA VAL A 155 -10.89 4.99 -2.81
C VAL A 155 -11.80 4.33 -1.77
N GLN A 156 -12.83 3.59 -2.19
CA GLN A 156 -13.75 2.90 -1.27
C GLN A 156 -13.03 1.85 -0.43
N PHE A 157 -12.07 1.13 -1.01
CA PHE A 157 -11.25 0.16 -0.27
C PHE A 157 -10.38 0.84 0.80
N ILE A 158 -9.78 2.00 0.49
CA ILE A 158 -9.03 2.79 1.47
C ILE A 158 -9.94 3.27 2.59
N VAL A 159 -11.12 3.82 2.26
CA VAL A 159 -12.12 4.25 3.25
C VAL A 159 -12.53 3.10 4.17
N LEU A 160 -12.83 1.93 3.60
CA LEU A 160 -13.15 0.71 4.34
C LEU A 160 -12.02 0.34 5.33
N LYS A 161 -10.75 0.36 4.88
CA LYS A 161 -9.60 0.03 5.73
C LYS A 161 -9.35 1.07 6.83
N MET A 162 -9.48 2.35 6.52
CA MET A 162 -9.39 3.41 7.53
C MET A 162 -10.50 3.30 8.56
N TYR A 163 -11.71 2.95 8.13
CA TYR A 163 -12.83 2.70 9.03
C TYR A 163 -12.56 1.51 9.96
N GLN A 164 -11.98 0.42 9.45
CA GLN A 164 -11.71 -0.75 10.29
C GLN A 164 -10.65 -0.49 11.36
N PHE A 165 -9.68 0.41 11.12
CA PHE A 165 -8.58 0.66 12.05
C PHE A 165 -9.04 1.08 13.46
N TRP A 166 -9.99 2.02 13.56
CA TRP A 166 -10.41 2.56 14.87
C TRP A 166 -11.31 1.60 15.66
N LEU A 167 -11.79 0.51 15.04
CA LEU A 167 -12.62 -0.51 15.69
C LEU A 167 -11.80 -1.31 16.72
N HIS A 168 -10.49 -1.43 16.55
CA HIS A 168 -9.61 -2.22 17.40
C HIS A 168 -9.24 -1.50 18.69
N THR A 169 -10.21 -1.19 19.54
CA THR A 169 -9.92 -0.58 20.83
C THR A 169 -10.87 -1.04 21.92
N GLN A 170 -10.34 -1.11 23.15
CA GLN A 170 -11.13 -1.22 24.37
C GLN A 170 -11.35 0.15 25.05
N ALA A 171 -10.79 1.25 24.50
CA ALA A 171 -10.94 2.59 25.06
C ALA A 171 -12.39 3.10 24.94
N ILE A 172 -13.07 2.71 23.87
CA ILE A 172 -14.46 3.07 23.57
C ILE A 172 -15.34 1.89 23.92
N ASN A 173 -16.35 2.08 24.76
CA ASN A 173 -17.29 1.02 25.13
C ASN A 173 -18.31 0.78 24.00
N ARG A 174 -19.58 1.16 24.20
CA ARG A 174 -20.66 1.02 23.21
C ARG A 174 -21.07 2.41 22.68
N ILE A 175 -21.44 2.50 21.41
CA ILE A 175 -21.92 3.76 20.79
C ILE A 175 -23.39 3.61 20.40
N PRO A 176 -24.35 4.01 21.26
CA PRO A 176 -25.75 3.59 21.16
C PRO A 176 -26.44 3.86 19.82
N LEU A 177 -26.15 4.99 19.15
CA LEU A 177 -26.87 5.40 17.93
C LEU A 177 -26.47 4.64 16.67
N ILE A 178 -25.25 4.11 16.62
CA ILE A 178 -24.71 3.41 15.45
C ILE A 178 -24.55 1.90 15.70
N GLU A 179 -24.69 1.46 16.95
CA GLU A 179 -24.55 0.07 17.35
C GLU A 179 -25.59 -0.80 16.62
N GLY A 180 -25.12 -1.82 15.91
CA GLY A 180 -26.00 -2.70 15.17
C GLY A 180 -26.42 -2.16 13.80
N ILE A 181 -25.91 -1.00 13.37
CA ILE A 181 -26.03 -0.50 12.00
C ILE A 181 -24.65 -0.50 11.35
N MET A 182 -23.69 0.13 12.04
CA MET A 182 -22.29 0.16 11.65
C MET A 182 -21.46 -0.71 12.59
N SER A 183 -20.31 -1.16 12.12
CA SER A 183 -19.33 -1.83 12.97
C SER A 183 -18.78 -0.82 13.98
N THR A 184 -18.79 -1.17 15.26
CA THR A 184 -18.27 -0.35 16.35
C THR A 184 -17.16 -1.09 17.08
N PRO A 185 -16.38 -0.42 17.96
CA PRO A 185 -15.43 -1.11 18.81
C PRO A 185 -16.08 -2.21 19.67
N SER A 186 -17.35 -2.07 20.05
CA SER A 186 -18.08 -3.10 20.81
C SER A 186 -18.38 -4.33 19.96
N SER A 187 -18.97 -4.17 18.78
CA SER A 187 -19.22 -5.30 17.88
C SER A 187 -17.92 -5.96 17.41
N HIS A 188 -16.85 -5.19 17.22
CA HIS A 188 -15.56 -5.71 16.77
C HIS A 188 -14.77 -6.41 17.89
N ARG A 189 -14.93 -6.01 19.16
CA ARG A 189 -14.45 -6.80 20.30
C ARG A 189 -15.07 -8.18 20.35
N VAL A 190 -16.39 -8.27 20.10
CA VAL A 190 -17.09 -9.56 20.00
C VAL A 190 -16.51 -10.41 18.89
N HIS A 191 -16.33 -9.83 17.70
CA HIS A 191 -15.74 -10.52 16.57
C HIS A 191 -14.35 -11.13 16.90
N HIS A 192 -13.52 -10.40 17.64
CA HIS A 192 -12.20 -10.85 18.05
C HIS A 192 -12.17 -11.78 19.26
N ALA A 193 -13.31 -12.01 19.91
CA ALA A 193 -13.37 -12.81 21.11
C ALA A 193 -13.48 -14.31 20.79
N LYS A 194 -12.75 -15.13 21.54
CA LYS A 194 -12.81 -16.61 21.45
C LYS A 194 -13.85 -17.24 22.38
N ASN A 195 -14.72 -16.44 23.00
CA ASN A 195 -15.81 -16.97 23.80
C ASN A 195 -16.74 -17.81 22.90
N PRO A 196 -17.30 -18.94 23.38
CA PRO A 196 -18.17 -19.78 22.55
C PRO A 196 -19.39 -19.05 21.99
N VAL A 197 -19.92 -18.05 22.71
CA VAL A 197 -21.04 -17.21 22.26
C VAL A 197 -20.65 -16.19 21.17
N TYR A 198 -19.35 -15.91 21.01
CA TYR A 198 -18.82 -14.89 20.12
C TYR A 198 -18.05 -15.44 18.91
N ILE A 199 -17.69 -16.73 18.92
CA ILE A 199 -17.06 -17.38 17.76
C ILE A 199 -17.98 -17.25 16.54
N ASP A 200 -17.37 -16.89 15.41
CA ASP A 200 -18.04 -16.79 14.11
C ASP A 200 -19.21 -15.80 14.10
N ARG A 201 -18.94 -14.60 14.65
CA ARG A 201 -19.87 -13.47 14.72
C ARG A 201 -19.24 -12.18 14.21
N ASN A 202 -20.09 -11.26 13.75
CA ASN A 202 -19.77 -9.88 13.40
C ASN A 202 -18.63 -9.71 12.38
N TYR A 203 -18.82 -10.20 11.15
CA TYR A 203 -17.86 -10.11 10.05
C TYR A 203 -17.89 -8.77 9.29
N GLY A 204 -18.86 -7.91 9.53
CA GLY A 204 -19.02 -6.63 8.84
C GLY A 204 -17.81 -5.71 9.00
N GLY A 205 -17.34 -5.13 7.88
CA GLY A 205 -16.20 -4.22 7.88
C GLY A 205 -16.58 -2.83 8.39
N THR A 206 -17.45 -2.15 7.65
CA THR A 206 -18.04 -0.87 8.03
C THR A 206 -19.50 -1.02 8.45
N LEU A 207 -20.26 -1.90 7.79
CA LEU A 207 -21.68 -2.10 8.07
C LEU A 207 -21.93 -3.44 8.75
N VAL A 208 -22.76 -3.40 9.79
CA VAL A 208 -23.29 -4.59 10.48
C VAL A 208 -24.54 -5.14 9.77
N ILE A 209 -25.07 -4.43 8.78
CA ILE A 209 -26.29 -4.84 8.08
C ILE A 209 -26.17 -6.25 7.48
N TRP A 210 -24.97 -6.62 7.01
CA TRP A 210 -24.68 -7.93 6.46
C TRP A 210 -24.74 -9.01 7.54
N ASP A 211 -24.20 -8.73 8.72
CA ASP A 211 -24.28 -9.65 9.85
C ASP A 211 -25.72 -9.92 10.28
N ARG A 212 -26.58 -8.90 10.21
CA ARG A 212 -28.00 -9.09 10.49
C ARG A 212 -28.70 -9.88 9.39
N LEU A 213 -28.42 -9.56 8.13
CA LEU A 213 -29.02 -10.22 6.98
C LEU A 213 -28.67 -11.71 6.94
N PHE A 214 -27.44 -12.06 7.31
CA PHE A 214 -26.91 -13.42 7.22
C PHE A 214 -26.82 -14.15 8.57
N GLY A 215 -27.36 -13.56 9.65
CA GLY A 215 -27.52 -14.22 10.95
C GLY A 215 -26.25 -14.39 11.79
N THR A 216 -25.24 -13.55 11.58
CA THR A 216 -23.95 -13.59 12.30
C THR A 216 -23.81 -12.45 13.32
N TRP A 217 -24.83 -11.58 13.46
CA TRP A 217 -24.82 -10.49 14.42
C TRP A 217 -24.91 -10.98 15.88
N GLN A 218 -24.00 -10.49 16.73
CA GLN A 218 -23.99 -10.73 18.17
C GLN A 218 -23.54 -9.46 18.91
N PRO A 219 -24.40 -8.84 19.75
CA PRO A 219 -23.97 -7.72 20.58
C PRO A 219 -23.02 -8.19 21.70
N GLU A 220 -22.18 -7.29 22.18
CA GLU A 220 -21.35 -7.52 23.38
C GLU A 220 -22.25 -7.65 24.62
N LEU A 221 -22.12 -8.77 25.34
CA LEU A 221 -22.93 -9.08 26.52
C LEU A 221 -22.14 -8.76 27.79
N ALA A 222 -22.74 -7.98 28.68
CA ALA A 222 -22.14 -7.68 29.99
C ALA A 222 -21.89 -8.95 30.83
N ALA A 223 -22.72 -9.98 30.67
CA ALA A 223 -22.59 -11.26 31.37
C ALA A 223 -21.48 -12.17 30.81
N ALA A 224 -20.93 -11.85 29.64
CA ALA A 224 -19.86 -12.61 29.01
C ALA A 224 -18.78 -11.66 28.47
N PRO A 225 -17.86 -11.18 29.33
CA PRO A 225 -16.74 -10.33 28.90
C PRO A 225 -15.90 -11.00 27.80
N CYS A 226 -15.35 -10.21 26.88
CA CYS A 226 -14.55 -10.73 25.77
C CYS A 226 -13.20 -11.29 26.25
N HIS A 227 -12.85 -12.51 25.82
CA HIS A 227 -11.53 -13.11 25.96
C HIS A 227 -10.85 -13.19 24.59
N TYR A 228 -9.60 -12.74 24.48
CA TYR A 228 -8.88 -12.62 23.20
C TYR A 228 -7.80 -13.69 22.99
N GLY A 229 -7.34 -13.81 21.75
CA GLY A 229 -6.45 -14.85 21.27
C GLY A 229 -7.22 -15.97 20.58
N THR A 230 -6.52 -17.02 20.17
CA THR A 230 -7.10 -18.18 19.51
C THR A 230 -7.35 -19.34 20.48
N THR A 231 -8.27 -20.24 20.14
CA THR A 231 -8.56 -21.47 20.92
C THR A 231 -7.36 -22.41 20.97
N ARG A 232 -6.52 -22.41 19.93
CA ARG A 232 -5.16 -22.93 19.96
C ARG A 232 -4.17 -21.76 19.97
N PRO A 233 -3.64 -21.39 21.13
CA PRO A 233 -2.76 -20.24 21.30
C PRO A 233 -1.48 -20.27 20.48
N LEU A 234 -0.99 -19.08 20.14
CA LEU A 234 0.39 -18.90 19.72
C LEU A 234 1.30 -18.83 20.95
N ASP A 235 2.35 -19.64 20.97
CA ASP A 235 3.32 -19.79 22.05
C ASP A 235 4.72 -19.27 21.65
N THR A 236 4.74 -18.29 20.73
CA THR A 236 5.95 -17.68 20.20
C THR A 236 5.66 -16.25 19.72
N LEU A 237 6.67 -15.40 19.75
CA LEU A 237 6.65 -14.07 19.15
C LEU A 237 7.11 -14.08 17.68
N ASN A 238 7.59 -15.22 17.17
CA ASN A 238 8.14 -15.30 15.83
C ASN A 238 7.04 -15.06 14.76
N PRO A 239 7.17 -14.02 13.91
CA PRO A 239 6.12 -13.63 12.98
C PRO A 239 5.97 -14.59 11.80
N ILE A 240 7.02 -15.36 11.46
CA ILE A 240 6.92 -16.43 10.45
C ILE A 240 6.06 -17.58 10.97
N LYS A 241 6.32 -18.01 12.21
CA LYS A 241 5.49 -19.04 12.86
C LYS A 241 4.06 -18.55 13.06
N ALA A 242 3.87 -17.29 13.44
CA ALA A 242 2.55 -16.67 13.55
C ALA A 242 1.74 -16.81 12.25
N ASN A 243 2.35 -16.59 11.08
CA ASN A 243 1.66 -16.78 9.80
C ASN A 243 1.45 -18.26 9.40
N LEU A 244 2.38 -19.15 9.77
CA LEU A 244 2.41 -20.51 9.23
C LEU A 244 1.88 -21.60 10.19
N GLN A 245 1.63 -21.30 11.47
CA GLN A 245 1.27 -22.30 12.49
C GLN A 245 0.06 -23.14 12.07
N HIS A 246 -1.01 -22.49 11.60
CA HIS A 246 -2.24 -23.18 11.23
C HIS A 246 -2.04 -24.09 10.01
N TRP A 247 -1.42 -23.60 8.94
CA TRP A 247 -1.13 -24.44 7.78
C TRP A 247 -0.10 -25.53 8.07
N SER A 248 0.86 -25.31 8.96
CA SER A 248 1.80 -26.35 9.39
C SER A 248 1.08 -27.49 10.11
N MET A 249 0.05 -27.18 10.90
CA MET A 249 -0.82 -28.17 11.52
C MET A 249 -1.62 -28.93 10.47
N LEU A 250 -2.29 -28.24 9.54
CA LEU A 250 -3.04 -28.90 8.47
C LEU A 250 -2.13 -29.78 7.59
N ALA A 251 -0.95 -29.29 7.19
CA ALA A 251 0.00 -30.08 6.39
C ALA A 251 0.43 -31.36 7.11
N ARG A 252 0.64 -31.30 8.43
CA ARG A 252 0.94 -32.48 9.25
C ARG A 252 -0.24 -33.46 9.24
N ASP A 253 -1.46 -32.97 9.48
CA ASP A 253 -2.65 -33.82 9.47
C ASP A 253 -2.90 -34.45 8.11
N ALA A 254 -2.73 -33.69 7.03
CA ALA A 254 -2.82 -34.16 5.66
C ALA A 254 -1.80 -35.28 5.40
N HIS A 255 -0.58 -35.15 5.93
CA HIS A 255 0.42 -36.20 5.80
C HIS A 255 0.07 -37.44 6.64
N THR A 256 -0.36 -37.25 7.89
CA THR A 256 -0.57 -38.31 8.89
C THR A 256 -1.88 -39.07 8.73
N THR A 257 -2.95 -38.45 8.23
CA THR A 257 -4.26 -39.10 8.14
C THR A 257 -4.24 -40.30 7.20
N ALA A 258 -4.92 -41.38 7.59
CA ALA A 258 -4.98 -42.62 6.83
C ALA A 258 -5.80 -42.49 5.54
N ARG A 259 -6.87 -41.67 5.55
CA ARG A 259 -7.78 -41.53 4.41
C ARG A 259 -7.23 -40.52 3.41
N TRP A 260 -7.00 -40.95 2.17
CA TRP A 260 -6.48 -40.07 1.12
C TRP A 260 -7.38 -38.86 0.83
N GLN A 261 -8.71 -39.04 0.92
CA GLN A 261 -9.69 -37.96 0.72
C GLN A 261 -9.50 -36.85 1.75
N ASP A 262 -9.24 -37.24 3.01
CA ASP A 262 -9.08 -36.30 4.11
C ASP A 262 -7.81 -35.47 3.95
N LYS A 263 -6.79 -35.97 3.23
CA LYS A 263 -5.57 -35.22 2.87
C LYS A 263 -5.83 -33.98 2.00
N LEU A 264 -6.92 -34.00 1.23
CA LEU A 264 -7.33 -32.89 0.37
C LEU A 264 -8.49 -32.10 0.98
N LEU A 265 -9.49 -32.79 1.51
CA LEU A 265 -10.70 -32.15 2.04
C LEU A 265 -10.41 -31.29 3.27
N LEU A 266 -9.41 -31.63 4.10
CA LEU A 266 -9.15 -30.85 5.33
C LEU A 266 -8.92 -29.36 5.07
N TRP A 267 -8.33 -29.00 3.93
CA TRP A 267 -8.03 -27.61 3.59
C TRP A 267 -9.29 -26.77 3.34
N PHE A 268 -10.36 -27.42 2.86
CA PHE A 268 -11.60 -26.77 2.46
C PHE A 268 -12.77 -27.06 3.41
N ARG A 269 -12.54 -27.85 4.46
CA ARG A 269 -13.52 -28.12 5.51
C ARG A 269 -13.65 -26.93 6.48
N PRO A 270 -14.74 -26.89 7.26
CA PRO A 270 -14.96 -25.85 8.24
C PRO A 270 -13.78 -25.69 9.20
N THR A 271 -13.50 -24.46 9.62
CA THR A 271 -12.42 -24.16 10.56
C THR A 271 -12.54 -25.00 11.84
N GLY A 272 -11.45 -25.64 12.21
CA GLY A 272 -11.40 -26.55 13.36
C GLY A 272 -11.73 -28.01 13.02
N TRP A 273 -12.27 -28.31 11.83
CA TRP A 273 -12.38 -29.68 11.36
C TRP A 273 -11.00 -30.27 11.11
N ARG A 274 -10.77 -31.47 11.64
CA ARG A 274 -9.56 -32.28 11.44
C ARG A 274 -9.98 -33.75 11.29
N PRO A 275 -9.19 -34.59 10.59
CA PRO A 275 -9.48 -36.03 10.47
C PRO A 275 -9.57 -36.70 11.84
N SER A 276 -10.50 -37.65 12.02
CA SER A 276 -10.74 -38.28 13.33
C SER A 276 -9.53 -39.01 13.86
N ASP A 277 -8.76 -39.69 12.99
CA ASP A 277 -7.54 -40.39 13.35
C ASP A 277 -6.39 -39.44 13.75
N CYS A 278 -6.41 -38.19 13.30
CA CYS A 278 -5.51 -37.14 13.79
C CYS A 278 -5.97 -36.59 15.15
N LEU A 279 -7.28 -36.40 15.35
CA LEU A 279 -7.85 -35.93 16.61
C LEU A 279 -7.66 -36.94 17.75
N GLU A 280 -7.80 -38.23 17.47
CA GLU A 280 -7.57 -39.29 18.46
C GLU A 280 -6.10 -39.35 18.89
N LYS A 281 -5.16 -39.14 17.96
CA LYS A 281 -3.72 -39.06 18.25
C LYS A 281 -3.38 -37.82 19.09
N ASP A 282 -4.07 -36.71 18.83
CA ASP A 282 -3.93 -35.44 19.56
C ASP A 282 -4.90 -35.32 20.77
N ALA A 283 -5.57 -36.40 21.18
CA ALA A 283 -6.54 -36.36 22.29
C ALA A 283 -5.91 -35.95 23.64
N THR A 284 -4.58 -35.93 23.71
CA THR A 284 -3.77 -35.45 24.82
C THR A 284 -3.15 -34.06 24.61
N ASP A 285 -3.44 -33.34 23.51
CA ASP A 285 -2.90 -31.98 23.24
C ASP A 285 -3.40 -31.01 24.33
N PRO A 286 -2.53 -30.61 25.28
CA PRO A 286 -2.92 -29.71 26.37
C PRO A 286 -3.15 -28.26 25.88
N GLY A 287 -2.86 -27.97 24.61
CA GLY A 287 -2.86 -26.62 24.05
C GLY A 287 -4.22 -26.10 23.57
N MET A 288 -5.23 -26.95 23.39
CA MET A 288 -6.55 -26.51 22.88
C MET A 288 -7.49 -26.10 24.02
N GLN A 289 -7.88 -24.83 24.04
CA GLN A 289 -8.88 -24.31 24.97
C GLN A 289 -10.30 -24.55 24.44
N LYS A 290 -10.89 -25.70 24.84
CA LYS A 290 -12.25 -26.09 24.42
C LYS A 290 -13.31 -25.01 24.65
N ASN A 291 -13.23 -24.29 25.77
CA ASN A 291 -14.20 -23.26 26.12
C ASN A 291 -13.72 -21.83 25.80
N GLY A 292 -12.46 -21.63 25.39
CA GLY A 292 -11.86 -20.32 25.10
C GLY A 292 -11.75 -19.33 26.26
N THR A 293 -12.50 -19.49 27.35
CA THR A 293 -12.63 -18.53 28.46
C THR A 293 -11.87 -18.90 29.72
N ALA A 294 -11.25 -20.08 29.76
CA ALA A 294 -10.48 -20.52 30.92
C ALA A 294 -9.28 -19.60 31.16
N ASP A 295 -9.13 -19.15 32.41
CA ASP A 295 -8.00 -18.33 32.82
C ASP A 295 -6.70 -19.06 32.58
N ARG A 296 -5.81 -18.40 31.83
CA ARG A 296 -4.45 -18.88 31.62
C ARG A 296 -3.45 -17.74 31.64
N PRO A 297 -2.20 -18.01 32.00
CA PRO A 297 -1.11 -17.08 31.75
C PRO A 297 -1.00 -16.78 30.24
N LYS A 298 -1.09 -15.51 29.89
CA LYS A 298 -0.84 -15.04 28.53
C LYS A 298 0.65 -15.22 28.20
N TYR A 299 0.99 -15.52 26.94
CA TYR A 299 2.37 -15.76 26.52
C TYR A 299 3.21 -14.47 26.56
N ASN A 300 4.03 -14.30 27.60
CA ASN A 300 4.82 -13.09 27.84
C ASN A 300 6.25 -13.42 28.31
N PRO A 301 7.14 -13.84 27.40
CA PRO A 301 8.51 -14.15 27.77
C PRO A 301 9.20 -12.93 28.39
N GLN A 302 9.97 -13.16 29.45
CA GLN A 302 10.71 -12.09 30.13
C GLN A 302 12.13 -12.00 29.58
N THR A 303 12.61 -10.78 29.38
CA THR A 303 13.96 -10.51 28.88
C THR A 303 14.55 -9.25 29.50
N THR A 304 15.86 -9.05 29.31
CA THR A 304 16.61 -7.94 29.91
C THR A 304 16.20 -6.59 29.31
N ARG A 305 16.36 -5.51 30.08
CA ARG A 305 16.07 -4.15 29.60
C ARG A 305 16.92 -3.78 28.38
N GLY A 306 18.19 -4.21 28.34
CA GLY A 306 19.08 -3.99 27.19
C GLY A 306 18.56 -4.61 25.89
N LYS A 307 18.07 -5.85 25.94
CA LYS A 307 17.44 -6.50 24.77
C LYS A 307 16.18 -5.75 24.33
N LYS A 308 15.32 -5.30 25.26
CA LYS A 308 14.13 -4.49 24.93
C LYS A 308 14.50 -3.17 24.26
N LEU A 309 15.49 -2.44 24.78
CA LEU A 309 15.97 -1.18 24.18
C LEU A 309 16.52 -1.41 22.78
N TYR A 310 17.30 -2.48 22.58
CA TYR A 310 17.79 -2.83 21.25
C TYR A 310 16.67 -3.17 20.28
N VAL A 311 15.64 -3.91 20.72
CA VAL A 311 14.46 -4.22 19.90
C VAL A 311 13.72 -2.94 19.52
N VAL A 312 13.56 -1.96 20.42
CA VAL A 312 12.98 -0.66 20.09
C VAL A 312 13.79 0.03 18.99
N PHE A 313 15.12 0.09 19.13
CA PHE A 313 16.00 0.65 18.11
C PHE A 313 15.87 -0.07 16.76
N SER A 314 15.95 -1.40 16.77
CA SER A 314 15.86 -2.23 15.56
C SER A 314 14.50 -2.10 14.86
N MET A 315 13.41 -2.05 15.62
CA MET A 315 12.07 -1.79 15.08
C MET A 315 11.97 -0.39 14.49
N ALA A 316 12.49 0.64 15.15
CA ALA A 316 12.47 2.02 14.63
C ALA A 316 13.21 2.12 13.28
N VAL A 317 14.40 1.54 13.17
CA VAL A 317 15.14 1.47 11.89
C VAL A 317 14.33 0.68 10.85
N THR A 318 13.75 -0.45 11.24
CA THR A 318 12.94 -1.27 10.33
C THR A 318 11.71 -0.53 9.82
N PHE A 319 11.05 0.30 10.64
CA PHE A 319 9.92 1.13 10.22
C PHE A 319 10.33 2.20 9.21
N VAL A 320 11.46 2.88 9.45
CA VAL A 320 12.01 3.85 8.49
C VAL A 320 12.29 3.16 7.15
N VAL A 321 13.02 2.03 7.19
CA VAL A 321 13.32 1.26 5.98
C VAL A 321 12.06 0.79 5.28
N CYS A 322 11.08 0.22 5.98
CA CYS A 322 9.84 -0.23 5.36
C CYS A 322 9.07 0.92 4.70
N THR A 323 9.02 2.08 5.34
CA THR A 323 8.34 3.28 4.79
C THR A 323 8.99 3.70 3.47
N LEU A 324 10.31 3.87 3.46
CA LEU A 324 11.08 4.23 2.26
C LEU A 324 10.98 3.14 1.17
N PHE A 325 11.19 1.88 1.56
CA PHE A 325 11.21 0.72 0.69
C PHE A 325 9.88 0.50 -0.02
N ILE A 326 8.76 0.54 0.72
CA ILE A 326 7.43 0.37 0.14
C ILE A 326 7.13 1.52 -0.81
N PHE A 327 7.37 2.76 -0.38
CA PHE A 327 7.11 3.96 -1.19
C PHE A 327 7.86 3.92 -2.53
N LEU A 328 9.14 3.50 -2.51
CA LEU A 328 10.01 3.40 -3.68
C LEU A 328 9.93 2.07 -4.44
N SER A 329 9.21 1.07 -3.92
CA SER A 329 9.19 -0.30 -4.47
C SER A 329 8.93 -0.41 -5.99
N PRO A 330 8.08 0.43 -6.64
CA PRO A 330 7.89 0.36 -8.09
C PRO A 330 9.15 0.71 -8.90
N GLN A 331 10.09 1.44 -8.30
CA GLN A 331 11.33 1.93 -8.92
C GLN A 331 12.55 1.05 -8.63
N LEU A 332 12.42 0.08 -7.72
CA LEU A 332 13.53 -0.76 -7.29
C LEU A 332 13.71 -1.96 -8.22
N SER A 333 14.96 -2.30 -8.50
CA SER A 333 15.29 -3.53 -9.22
C SER A 333 14.93 -4.79 -8.40
N ALA A 334 14.82 -5.93 -9.07
CA ALA A 334 14.51 -7.21 -8.42
C ALA A 334 15.47 -7.56 -7.28
N TRP A 335 16.77 -7.26 -7.42
CA TRP A 335 17.77 -7.50 -6.37
C TRP A 335 17.59 -6.57 -5.17
N GLN A 336 17.23 -5.30 -5.40
CA GLN A 336 16.93 -4.35 -4.32
C GLN A 336 15.65 -4.75 -3.57
N LEU A 337 14.62 -5.20 -4.29
CA LEU A 337 13.41 -5.75 -3.71
C LEU A 337 13.71 -6.98 -2.84
N ALA A 338 14.46 -7.95 -3.37
CA ALA A 338 14.85 -9.14 -2.61
C ALA A 338 15.68 -8.79 -1.37
N THR A 339 16.62 -7.86 -1.48
CA THR A 339 17.47 -7.39 -0.38
C THR A 339 16.63 -6.71 0.71
N GLY A 340 15.74 -5.78 0.34
CA GLY A 340 14.86 -5.10 1.29
C GLY A 340 13.94 -6.07 2.04
N VAL A 341 13.33 -7.02 1.32
CA VAL A 341 12.48 -8.07 1.91
C VAL A 341 13.27 -8.92 2.91
N LEU A 342 14.45 -9.41 2.53
CA LEU A 342 15.29 -10.23 3.41
C LEU A 342 15.74 -9.47 4.67
N LEU A 343 16.16 -8.21 4.53
CA LEU A 343 16.61 -7.36 5.64
C LEU A 343 15.50 -7.06 6.65
N VAL A 344 14.29 -6.77 6.16
CA VAL A 344 13.13 -6.53 7.00
C VAL A 344 12.71 -7.83 7.70
N ILE A 345 12.47 -8.91 6.96
CA ILE A 345 12.00 -10.19 7.54
C ILE A 345 12.99 -10.70 8.59
N SER A 346 14.29 -10.72 8.27
CA SER A 346 15.30 -11.16 9.23
C SER A 346 15.36 -10.25 10.46
N GLY A 347 15.20 -8.93 10.31
CA GLY A 347 15.11 -7.99 11.43
C GLY A 347 13.95 -8.30 12.38
N LEU A 348 12.76 -8.59 11.83
CA LEU A 348 11.57 -8.94 12.63
C LEU A 348 11.77 -10.28 13.38
N VAL A 349 12.39 -11.26 12.72
CA VAL A 349 12.72 -12.55 13.35
C VAL A 349 13.74 -12.38 14.48
N VAL A 350 14.79 -11.59 14.27
CA VAL A 350 15.80 -11.30 15.31
C VAL A 350 15.16 -10.56 16.49
N ALA A 351 14.33 -9.55 16.22
CA ALA A 351 13.63 -8.82 17.27
C ALA A 351 12.81 -9.77 18.15
N SER A 352 12.07 -10.68 17.52
CA SER A 352 11.26 -11.69 18.21
C SER A 352 12.12 -12.68 19.01
N ASP A 353 13.24 -13.15 18.44
CA ASP A 353 14.20 -14.03 19.11
C ASP A 353 14.76 -13.41 20.40
N LEU A 354 15.11 -12.13 20.36
CA LEU A 354 15.62 -11.39 21.51
C LEU A 354 14.55 -11.22 22.60
N LEU A 355 13.29 -10.96 22.22
CA LEU A 355 12.18 -10.86 23.17
C LEU A 355 11.83 -12.19 23.83
N GLU A 356 12.04 -13.30 23.13
CA GLU A 356 11.97 -14.66 23.70
C GLU A 356 13.21 -15.02 24.53
N SER A 357 14.11 -14.06 24.79
CA SER A 357 15.35 -14.24 25.55
C SER A 357 16.39 -15.16 24.91
N HIS A 358 16.20 -15.53 23.66
CA HIS A 358 17.18 -16.26 22.88
C HIS A 358 18.28 -15.32 22.35
N HIS A 359 19.28 -15.92 21.69
CA HIS A 359 20.40 -15.22 21.04
C HIS A 359 20.88 -15.97 19.78
N ARG A 360 19.96 -16.71 19.15
CA ARG A 360 20.26 -17.65 18.05
C ARG A 360 20.90 -16.92 16.87
N TYR A 361 20.50 -15.68 16.64
CA TYR A 361 20.87 -14.91 15.45
C TYR A 361 21.86 -13.76 15.70
N ARG A 362 22.52 -13.71 16.87
CA ARG A 362 23.38 -12.57 17.27
C ARG A 362 24.47 -12.19 16.24
N TRP A 363 25.08 -13.19 15.60
CA TRP A 363 26.12 -12.96 14.60
C TRP A 363 25.56 -12.51 13.26
N GLY A 364 24.40 -13.06 12.87
CA GLY A 364 23.65 -12.58 11.72
C GLY A 364 23.21 -11.12 11.91
N GLU A 365 22.78 -10.76 13.12
CA GLU A 365 22.36 -9.39 13.45
C GLU A 365 23.53 -8.39 13.38
N ALA A 366 24.72 -8.80 13.83
CA ALA A 366 25.93 -7.98 13.75
C ALA A 366 26.29 -7.61 12.29
N LEU A 367 25.92 -8.43 11.32
CA LEU A 367 26.05 -8.14 9.89
C LEU A 367 24.83 -7.42 9.33
N ARG A 368 23.62 -7.88 9.68
CA ARG A 368 22.34 -7.40 9.14
C ARG A 368 22.10 -5.93 9.49
N MET A 369 22.36 -5.50 10.73
CA MET A 369 22.06 -4.13 11.14
C MET A 369 22.91 -3.08 10.38
N PRO A 370 24.24 -3.25 10.23
CA PRO A 370 25.02 -2.38 9.33
C PRO A 370 24.50 -2.36 7.89
N LEU A 371 24.15 -3.54 7.34
CA LEU A 371 23.58 -3.62 5.98
C LEU A 371 22.22 -2.91 5.88
N MET A 372 21.39 -3.02 6.92
CA MET A 372 20.13 -2.31 7.04
C MET A 372 20.33 -0.79 7.03
N LEU A 373 21.30 -0.28 7.79
CA LEU A 373 21.62 1.15 7.82
C LEU A 373 22.17 1.65 6.48
N TRP A 374 23.05 0.88 5.84
CA TRP A 374 23.53 1.18 4.49
C TRP A 374 22.36 1.23 3.49
N PHE A 375 21.45 0.26 3.55
CA PHE A 375 20.27 0.22 2.69
C PHE A 375 19.33 1.40 2.94
N THR A 376 19.16 1.84 4.20
CA THR A 376 18.42 3.08 4.52
C THR A 376 19.02 4.29 3.80
N VAL A 377 20.35 4.46 3.87
CA VAL A 377 21.04 5.57 3.21
C VAL A 377 20.87 5.47 1.70
N HIS A 378 21.02 4.28 1.13
CA HIS A 378 20.80 4.02 -0.30
C HIS A 378 19.39 4.42 -0.75
N LEU A 379 18.35 4.03 0.00
CA LEU A 379 16.96 4.43 -0.29
C LEU A 379 16.74 5.93 -0.11
N TRP A 380 17.37 6.55 0.89
CA TRP A 380 17.25 7.98 1.16
C TRP A 380 17.83 8.83 0.02
N THR A 381 18.92 8.38 -0.59
CA THR A 381 19.58 9.05 -1.72
C THR A 381 19.23 8.44 -3.07
N PHE A 382 18.17 7.62 -3.14
CA PHE A 382 17.78 6.96 -4.39
C PHE A 382 17.14 7.98 -5.34
N PRO A 383 17.72 8.23 -6.53
CA PRO A 383 17.14 9.16 -7.48
C PRO A 383 15.89 8.55 -8.12
N VAL A 384 14.85 9.35 -8.29
CA VAL A 384 13.64 8.94 -9.02
C VAL A 384 13.35 9.92 -10.14
N THR A 385 13.25 9.38 -11.35
CA THR A 385 12.85 10.12 -12.55
C THR A 385 11.33 10.04 -12.69
N THR A 386 10.67 11.20 -12.77
CA THR A 386 9.24 11.32 -13.10
C THR A 386 9.10 11.70 -14.56
N GLN A 387 8.13 11.09 -15.24
CA GLN A 387 7.80 11.39 -16.64
C GLN A 387 6.37 11.94 -16.72
N ILE A 388 6.23 13.08 -17.39
CA ILE A 388 4.96 13.71 -17.73
C ILE A 388 4.87 13.71 -19.26
N VAL A 389 3.77 13.17 -19.79
CA VAL A 389 3.50 13.11 -21.22
C VAL A 389 2.15 13.74 -21.47
N ASP A 390 2.14 14.81 -22.26
CA ASP A 390 0.93 15.50 -22.68
C ASP A 390 0.90 15.55 -24.21
N SER A 391 -0.28 15.38 -24.80
CA SER A 391 -0.48 15.50 -26.25
C SER A 391 -1.64 16.41 -26.59
N ILE A 392 -1.52 17.11 -27.72
CA ILE A 392 -2.56 18.00 -28.24
C ILE A 392 -2.58 17.97 -29.77
N THR A 393 -3.78 18.09 -30.35
CA THR A 393 -3.93 18.26 -31.80
C THR A 393 -3.85 19.72 -32.19
N ILE A 394 -3.01 20.02 -33.18
CA ILE A 394 -2.77 21.36 -33.73
C ILE A 394 -3.15 21.36 -35.21
N GLU A 395 -3.92 22.36 -35.65
CA GLU A 395 -4.35 22.53 -37.05
C GLU A 395 -3.23 23.06 -37.96
N HIS A 396 -2.02 22.53 -37.84
CA HIS A 396 -0.86 22.85 -38.69
C HIS A 396 -0.04 21.59 -39.03
N PRO A 397 0.74 21.60 -40.13
CA PRO A 397 1.64 20.49 -40.49
C PRO A 397 2.65 20.17 -39.38
N ALA A 398 2.98 18.88 -39.22
CA ALA A 398 3.89 18.38 -38.19
C ALA A 398 5.25 19.10 -38.18
N SER A 399 5.83 19.35 -39.35
CA SER A 399 7.10 20.09 -39.49
C SER A 399 6.99 21.51 -38.96
N GLN A 400 5.91 22.24 -39.29
CA GLN A 400 5.70 23.61 -38.84
C GLN A 400 5.46 23.69 -37.33
N SER A 401 4.68 22.76 -36.77
CA SER A 401 4.46 22.67 -35.33
C SER A 401 5.77 22.40 -34.58
N LEU A 402 6.58 21.45 -35.07
CA LEU A 402 7.87 21.12 -34.47
C LEU A 402 8.88 22.28 -34.61
N ASP A 403 8.97 22.91 -35.78
CA ASP A 403 9.86 24.04 -36.05
C ASP A 403 9.56 25.24 -35.16
N TYR A 404 8.28 25.54 -34.95
CA TYR A 404 7.87 26.59 -34.03
C TYR A 404 8.28 26.25 -32.59
N ALA A 405 8.05 25.02 -32.14
CA ALA A 405 8.39 24.58 -30.78
C ALA A 405 9.91 24.52 -30.52
N ARG A 406 10.72 24.09 -31.51
CA ARG A 406 12.19 24.01 -31.40
C ARG A 406 12.91 25.34 -31.72
N SER A 407 12.16 26.38 -32.10
CA SER A 407 12.63 27.76 -32.16
C SER A 407 12.59 28.36 -30.76
N VAL A 408 13.57 28.02 -29.92
CA VAL A 408 13.54 28.29 -28.47
C VAL A 408 13.40 29.78 -28.12
N SER A 409 13.82 30.69 -29.01
CA SER A 409 13.60 32.14 -28.87
C SER A 409 12.12 32.52 -28.66
N ARG A 410 11.18 31.66 -29.08
CA ARG A 410 9.73 31.85 -28.95
C ARG A 410 9.13 31.24 -27.70
N TRP A 411 9.87 30.48 -26.88
CA TRP A 411 9.30 29.87 -25.68
C TRP A 411 8.66 30.89 -24.72
N PRO A 412 9.14 32.13 -24.53
CA PRO A 412 8.44 33.12 -23.71
C PRO A 412 7.01 33.43 -24.19
N GLU A 413 6.66 33.14 -25.45
CA GLU A 413 5.32 33.34 -25.99
C GLU A 413 4.31 32.30 -25.46
N TRP A 414 4.76 31.09 -25.12
CA TRP A 414 3.86 29.96 -24.84
C TRP A 414 4.26 29.09 -23.64
N HIS A 415 5.55 28.98 -23.34
CA HIS A 415 6.04 28.25 -22.17
C HIS A 415 5.89 29.15 -20.92
N PRO A 416 4.99 28.82 -19.98
CA PRO A 416 4.56 29.73 -18.92
C PRO A 416 5.66 30.09 -17.91
N GLN A 417 6.77 29.35 -17.89
CA GLN A 417 7.88 29.58 -16.97
C GLN A 417 9.08 30.24 -17.62
N SER A 418 9.16 30.31 -18.96
CA SER A 418 10.31 30.87 -19.66
C SER A 418 10.26 32.39 -19.60
N ALA A 419 11.12 33.01 -18.80
CA ALA A 419 11.21 34.46 -18.70
C ALA A 419 12.10 35.03 -19.81
N GLU A 420 13.32 34.48 -19.95
CA GLU A 420 14.34 34.98 -20.88
C GLU A 420 15.10 33.79 -21.49
N ILE A 421 15.42 33.84 -22.79
CA ILE A 421 16.20 32.81 -23.47
C ILE A 421 17.35 33.45 -24.24
N THR A 422 18.53 32.85 -24.12
CA THR A 422 19.72 33.22 -24.88
C THR A 422 20.16 32.02 -25.71
N ALA A 423 19.98 32.10 -27.03
CA ALA A 423 20.38 31.09 -28.00
C ALA A 423 21.20 31.73 -29.13
N ASN A 424 22.09 30.96 -29.75
CA ASN A 424 22.91 31.45 -30.87
C ASN A 424 22.11 31.63 -32.18
N SER A 425 20.93 30.98 -32.27
CA SER A 425 20.03 31.03 -33.42
C SER A 425 18.63 31.46 -32.98
N VAL A 426 17.97 32.25 -33.82
CA VAL A 426 16.56 32.64 -33.64
C VAL A 426 15.62 31.54 -34.16
N GLY A 427 16.10 30.70 -35.08
CA GLY A 427 15.31 29.65 -35.73
C GLY A 427 15.34 28.30 -35.01
N PRO A 428 14.85 27.24 -35.69
CA PRO A 428 14.80 25.90 -35.14
C PRO A 428 16.19 25.35 -34.79
N LEU A 429 16.38 24.90 -33.54
CA LEU A 429 17.66 24.31 -33.10
C LEU A 429 17.81 22.84 -33.52
N GLN A 430 19.04 22.41 -33.75
CA GLN A 430 19.44 21.07 -34.18
C GLN A 430 20.35 20.40 -33.14
N ALA A 431 20.58 19.09 -33.29
CA ALA A 431 21.44 18.34 -32.38
C ALA A 431 22.85 18.95 -32.29
N GLY A 432 23.35 19.14 -31.07
CA GLY A 432 24.60 19.82 -30.74
C GLY A 432 24.45 21.32 -30.44
N ASP A 433 23.29 21.93 -30.70
CA ASP A 433 23.04 23.33 -30.34
C ASP A 433 22.87 23.49 -28.82
N HIS A 434 23.28 24.65 -28.31
CA HIS A 434 23.19 24.99 -26.89
C HIS A 434 22.45 26.31 -26.71
N PHE A 435 21.69 26.42 -25.62
CA PHE A 435 21.04 27.66 -25.22
C PHE A 435 20.92 27.74 -23.70
N SER A 436 20.70 28.95 -23.18
CA SER A 436 20.37 29.16 -21.78
C SER A 436 19.00 29.78 -21.64
N GLU A 437 18.36 29.48 -20.52
CA GLU A 437 17.01 29.95 -20.20
C GLU A 437 16.97 30.42 -18.74
N VAL A 438 16.25 31.50 -18.50
CA VAL A 438 15.87 31.93 -17.15
C VAL A 438 14.43 31.55 -16.95
N ILE A 439 14.16 30.70 -15.95
CA ILE A 439 12.82 30.25 -15.59
C ILE A 439 12.31 30.95 -14.33
N ASP A 440 11.03 31.32 -14.33
CA ASP A 440 10.35 31.79 -13.14
C ASP A 440 9.86 30.59 -12.30
N THR A 441 10.41 30.47 -11.09
CA THR A 441 10.02 29.45 -10.10
C THR A 441 9.34 30.12 -8.89
N PRO A 442 8.60 29.36 -8.05
CA PRO A 442 7.96 29.92 -6.85
C PRO A 442 8.95 30.55 -5.84
N ILE A 443 10.23 30.16 -5.89
CA ILE A 443 11.28 30.64 -4.98
C ILE A 443 12.18 31.72 -5.63
N GLY A 444 11.89 32.12 -6.87
CA GLY A 444 12.65 33.13 -7.61
C GLY A 444 13.00 32.70 -9.03
N ARG A 445 13.81 33.50 -9.71
CA ARG A 445 14.35 33.18 -11.04
C ARG A 445 15.48 32.17 -10.92
N SER A 446 15.48 31.17 -11.79
CA SER A 446 16.53 30.14 -11.85
C SER A 446 17.07 30.02 -13.27
N ARG A 447 18.36 29.67 -13.41
CA ARG A 447 19.01 29.56 -14.71
C ARG A 447 19.16 28.10 -15.13
N MET A 448 18.79 27.83 -16.37
CA MET A 448 18.92 26.54 -17.03
C MET A 448 19.95 26.65 -18.15
N SER A 449 20.79 25.62 -18.29
CA SER A 449 21.64 25.41 -19.46
C SER A 449 21.12 24.20 -20.21
N TRP A 450 20.88 24.35 -21.50
CA TRP A 450 20.29 23.33 -22.36
C TRP A 450 21.22 22.93 -23.50
N GLU A 451 21.20 21.65 -23.84
CA GLU A 451 21.88 21.04 -24.98
C GLU A 451 20.87 20.21 -25.77
N VAL A 452 20.78 20.44 -27.08
CA VAL A 452 19.95 19.61 -27.97
C VAL A 452 20.69 18.31 -28.25
N THR A 453 20.18 17.20 -27.74
CA THR A 453 20.86 15.89 -27.82
C THR A 453 20.52 15.16 -29.11
N GLU A 454 19.26 15.24 -29.56
CA GLU A 454 18.77 14.57 -30.77
C GLU A 454 17.74 15.45 -31.49
N SER A 455 17.72 15.37 -32.83
CA SER A 455 16.77 16.10 -33.68
C SER A 455 16.53 15.33 -34.97
N ALA A 456 15.28 15.13 -35.34
CA ALA A 456 14.85 14.60 -36.63
C ALA A 456 13.72 15.47 -37.18
N GLU A 457 13.95 16.03 -38.36
CA GLU A 457 13.01 16.97 -38.97
C GLU A 457 11.64 16.32 -39.21
N GLY A 458 10.59 16.98 -38.71
CA GLY A 458 9.21 16.52 -38.84
C GLY A 458 8.85 15.25 -38.04
N ASP A 459 9.69 14.78 -37.12
CA ASP A 459 9.41 13.63 -36.26
C ASP A 459 9.61 13.96 -34.78
N TYR A 460 10.85 14.22 -34.35
CA TYR A 460 11.12 14.47 -32.92
C TYR A 460 12.30 15.41 -32.67
N TRP A 461 12.31 16.01 -31.48
CA TRP A 461 13.37 16.89 -30.99
C TRP A 461 13.56 16.66 -29.49
N ARG A 462 14.81 16.45 -29.05
CA ARG A 462 15.14 16.18 -27.65
C ARG A 462 16.21 17.15 -27.16
N VAL A 463 15.98 17.69 -25.97
CA VAL A 463 16.90 18.60 -25.30
C VAL A 463 17.09 18.16 -23.84
N ARG A 464 18.32 18.25 -23.36
CA ARG A 464 18.71 18.00 -21.97
C ARG A 464 19.09 19.33 -21.33
N GLY A 465 18.52 19.59 -20.16
CA GLY A 465 18.71 20.81 -19.37
C GLY A 465 19.27 20.50 -17.99
N ILE A 466 20.20 21.33 -17.54
CA ILE A 466 20.68 21.32 -16.16
C ILE A 466 20.37 22.66 -15.53
N ASN A 467 19.71 22.61 -14.37
CA ASN A 467 19.50 23.78 -13.54
C ASN A 467 20.80 24.17 -12.84
N LEU A 468 21.30 25.36 -13.11
CA LEU A 468 22.60 25.83 -12.61
C LEU A 468 22.58 26.23 -11.13
N ASP A 469 21.39 26.34 -10.52
CA ASP A 469 21.24 26.75 -9.12
C ASP A 469 21.07 25.56 -8.16
N ASN A 470 20.60 24.41 -8.66
CA ASN A 470 20.30 23.24 -7.82
C ASN A 470 20.69 21.88 -8.44
N ASP A 471 21.40 21.88 -9.57
CA ASP A 471 21.87 20.69 -10.29
C ASP A 471 20.76 19.71 -10.72
N VAL A 472 19.49 20.14 -10.71
CA VAL A 472 18.39 19.30 -11.19
C VAL A 472 18.49 19.17 -12.71
N GLU A 473 18.51 17.92 -13.15
CA GLU A 473 18.51 17.57 -14.56
C GLU A 473 17.09 17.34 -15.07
N ILE A 474 16.82 17.90 -16.25
CA ILE A 474 15.55 17.84 -16.95
C ILE A 474 15.82 17.38 -18.38
N GLU A 475 15.02 16.48 -18.91
CA GLU A 475 14.99 16.15 -20.34
C GLU A 475 13.62 16.49 -20.89
N LEU A 476 13.59 17.10 -22.07
CA LEU A 476 12.39 17.48 -22.77
C LEU A 476 12.43 16.90 -24.18
N THR A 477 11.42 16.13 -24.53
CA THR A 477 11.25 15.57 -25.87
C THR A 477 9.94 16.08 -26.46
N TYR A 478 10.02 16.61 -27.67
CA TYR A 478 8.87 16.92 -28.52
C TYR A 478 8.78 15.88 -29.62
N ARG A 479 7.57 15.37 -29.86
CA ARG A 479 7.30 14.46 -30.97
C ARG A 479 6.07 14.94 -31.71
N VAL A 480 6.09 14.84 -33.03
CA VAL A 480 4.96 15.20 -33.88
C VAL A 480 4.56 14.04 -34.77
N LYS A 481 3.26 13.91 -35.01
CA LYS A 481 2.69 12.91 -35.91
C LYS A 481 1.63 13.54 -36.80
N THR A 482 1.68 13.26 -38.09
CA THR A 482 0.67 13.74 -39.05
C THR A 482 -0.64 12.96 -38.87
N LEU A 483 -1.77 13.68 -38.75
CA LEU A 483 -3.11 13.08 -38.59
C LEU A 483 -3.98 13.19 -39.87
N GLY A 484 -3.68 14.13 -40.77
CA GLY A 484 -4.40 14.37 -42.04
C GLY A 484 -3.80 15.57 -42.81
N GLU A 485 -4.45 16.04 -43.89
CA GLU A 485 -4.00 17.24 -44.63
C GLU A 485 -4.10 18.48 -43.72
N GLY A 486 -2.95 18.95 -43.26
CA GLY A 486 -2.83 20.21 -42.51
C GLY A 486 -2.95 20.11 -40.98
N SER A 487 -3.03 18.92 -40.37
CA SER A 487 -3.06 18.77 -38.91
C SER A 487 -2.02 17.80 -38.36
N SER A 488 -1.60 18.05 -37.12
CA SER A 488 -0.62 17.23 -36.40
C SER A 488 -1.02 16.97 -34.95
N GLU A 489 -0.63 15.81 -34.45
CA GLU A 489 -0.55 15.52 -33.02
C GLU A 489 0.83 15.97 -32.53
N PHE A 490 0.86 16.84 -31.53
CA PHE A 490 2.09 17.27 -30.86
C PHE A 490 2.12 16.65 -29.47
N GLU A 491 3.14 15.86 -29.19
CA GLU A 491 3.39 15.23 -27.90
C GLU A 491 4.61 15.90 -27.24
N ARG A 492 4.45 16.28 -25.98
CA ARG A 492 5.51 16.81 -25.12
C ARG A 492 5.75 15.82 -23.99
N THR A 493 6.97 15.30 -23.93
CA THR A 493 7.45 14.47 -22.84
C THR A 493 8.46 15.26 -22.00
N LEU A 494 8.14 15.51 -20.74
CA LEU A 494 9.03 16.12 -19.75
C LEU A 494 9.49 15.04 -18.77
N GLN A 495 10.80 14.87 -18.62
CA GLN A 495 11.41 14.01 -17.62
C GLN A 495 12.26 14.86 -16.67
N TYR A 496 12.16 14.61 -15.37
CA TYR A 496 13.01 15.27 -14.38
C TYR A 496 13.34 14.31 -13.25
N THR A 497 14.53 14.46 -12.67
CA THR A 497 15.02 13.53 -11.65
C THR A 497 15.15 14.21 -10.29
N MET A 498 14.49 13.65 -9.29
CA MET A 498 14.60 14.07 -7.90
C MET A 498 15.73 13.29 -7.21
N PRO A 499 16.74 13.94 -6.61
CA PRO A 499 17.98 13.28 -6.19
C PRO A 499 17.92 12.56 -4.83
N ASN A 500 16.86 12.77 -4.04
CA ASN A 500 16.72 12.18 -2.71
C ASN A 500 15.26 12.08 -2.27
N PHE A 501 15.01 11.22 -1.29
CA PHE A 501 13.66 10.91 -0.81
C PHE A 501 12.82 12.12 -0.39
N PRO A 502 13.33 13.12 0.36
CA PRO A 502 12.55 14.32 0.67
C PRO A 502 11.98 15.04 -0.56
N LEU A 503 12.80 15.22 -1.61
CA LEU A 503 12.36 15.85 -2.85
C LEU A 503 11.44 14.94 -3.66
N VAL A 504 11.70 13.63 -3.67
CA VAL A 504 10.80 12.64 -4.27
C VAL A 504 9.43 12.66 -3.60
N LEU A 505 9.37 12.74 -2.26
CA LEU A 505 8.14 12.82 -1.49
C LEU A 505 7.40 14.13 -1.75
N ALA A 506 8.10 15.26 -1.75
CA ALA A 506 7.52 16.56 -2.08
C ALA A 506 6.97 16.58 -3.52
N ASN A 507 7.66 15.92 -4.45
CA ASN A 507 7.18 15.73 -5.81
C ASN A 507 5.89 14.93 -5.87
N ALA A 508 5.87 13.76 -5.22
CA ALA A 508 4.73 12.86 -5.19
C ALA A 508 3.47 13.49 -4.58
N VAL A 509 3.63 14.33 -3.55
CA VAL A 509 2.50 14.92 -2.81
C VAL A 509 2.06 16.27 -3.36
N HIS A 510 2.97 17.04 -3.96
CA HIS A 510 2.69 18.43 -4.34
C HIS A 510 3.23 18.83 -5.72
N PHE A 511 4.53 18.68 -5.99
CA PHE A 511 5.10 19.31 -7.19
C PHE A 511 4.59 18.70 -8.49
N LYS A 512 4.40 17.37 -8.55
CA LYS A 512 3.98 16.70 -9.78
C LYS A 512 2.69 17.26 -10.36
N GLY A 513 1.62 17.34 -9.55
CA GLY A 513 0.33 17.86 -10.02
C GLY A 513 0.41 19.32 -10.48
N ALA A 514 1.24 20.14 -9.83
CA ALA A 514 1.47 21.51 -10.25
C ALA A 514 2.28 21.60 -11.57
N ILE A 515 3.21 20.66 -11.81
CA ILE A 515 3.98 20.59 -13.05
C ILE A 515 3.10 20.08 -14.20
N GLU A 516 2.27 19.06 -13.97
CA GLU A 516 1.29 18.52 -14.93
C GLU A 516 0.36 19.64 -15.42
N GLN A 517 -0.26 20.38 -14.49
CA GLN A 517 -1.14 21.51 -14.83
C GLN A 517 -0.43 22.58 -15.67
N LYS A 518 0.83 22.90 -15.35
CA LYS A 518 1.62 23.86 -16.13
C LYS A 518 2.00 23.32 -17.51
N SER A 519 2.24 22.03 -17.62
CA SER A 519 2.56 21.36 -18.87
C SER A 519 1.36 21.38 -19.83
N GLU A 520 0.17 21.05 -19.33
CA GLU A 520 -1.10 21.17 -20.07
C GLU A 520 -1.32 22.61 -20.57
N GLN A 521 -1.18 23.60 -19.68
CA GLN A 521 -1.30 25.03 -20.04
C GLN A 521 -0.27 25.47 -21.09
N ALA A 522 0.95 24.92 -21.05
CA ALA A 522 1.97 25.22 -22.03
C ALA A 522 1.58 24.71 -23.42
N LEU A 523 1.01 23.51 -23.53
CA LEU A 523 0.53 22.96 -24.79
C LEU A 523 -0.67 23.72 -25.36
N GLU A 524 -1.62 24.15 -24.52
CA GLU A 524 -2.74 24.99 -24.96
C GLU A 524 -2.24 26.33 -25.54
N ARG A 525 -1.26 26.95 -24.89
CA ARG A 525 -0.64 28.19 -25.39
C ARG A 525 0.14 27.96 -26.67
N LEU A 526 0.89 26.86 -26.77
CA LEU A 526 1.63 26.47 -27.97
C LEU A 526 0.68 26.31 -29.16
N LYS A 527 -0.41 25.55 -28.97
CA LYS A 527 -1.48 25.39 -29.97
C LYS A 527 -2.01 26.75 -30.40
N ALA A 528 -2.43 27.59 -29.45
CA ALA A 528 -2.98 28.91 -29.76
C ALA A 528 -1.98 29.84 -30.48
N ALA A 529 -0.68 29.69 -30.23
CA ALA A 529 0.36 30.49 -30.87
C ALA A 529 0.65 30.01 -32.30
N ILE A 530 0.71 28.70 -32.53
CA ILE A 530 0.88 28.10 -33.86
C ILE A 530 -0.35 28.37 -34.74
N GLU A 531 -1.57 28.22 -34.21
CA GLU A 531 -2.81 28.41 -34.97
C GLU A 531 -3.09 29.86 -35.37
N ARG A 532 -2.33 30.82 -34.82
CA ARG A 532 -2.33 32.22 -35.26
C ARG A 532 -1.40 32.48 -36.45
N LEU A 533 -0.53 31.54 -36.79
CA LEU A 533 0.33 31.67 -37.97
C LEU A 533 -0.52 31.64 -39.25
N PRO A 534 -0.04 32.26 -40.34
CA PRO A 534 -0.70 32.13 -41.62
C PRO A 534 -0.83 30.66 -42.01
N PRO A 535 -1.95 30.24 -42.63
CA PRO A 535 -2.11 28.87 -43.09
C PRO A 535 -0.97 28.49 -44.04
N PRO A 536 -0.54 27.22 -44.03
CA PRO A 536 0.51 26.74 -44.92
C PRO A 536 0.14 27.04 -46.38
N GLN A 537 1.09 27.63 -47.12
CA GLN A 537 0.91 27.98 -48.55
C GLN A 537 0.95 26.75 -49.45
#